data_AF-A0A8T7HB34-F1
#
_entry.id   AF-A0A8T7HB34-F1
#
_cell.length_a   1.000
_cell.length_b   1.000
_cell.length_c   1.000
_cell.angle_alpha   90.00
_cell.angle_beta   90.00
_cell.angle_gamma   90.00
#
_symmetry.space_group_name_H-M   'P 1'
#
loop_
_entity.id
_entity.type
_entity.pdbx_description
1 polymer ?
#
loop_
_entity_poly.entity_id
_entity_poly.type
_entity_poly.pdbx_seq_one_letter_code
_entity_poly.pdbx_strand_id
1 'polypeptide(L)'
;MKKGQMEIIGLVVIVILISLGMLFMAVFALSSDSSKKTFTRKGLASSTVSGILKLNVGAECPGQGSPQLGGDILEDCAIYFGYKEDSASSIYQCREKHSCDFFREISNEILNGTLGEQEKKYEFTVHLIEQKGATPKDLIEIIKNKGGCPKATISNQDSSKPFPLQTDAGLVEVELKICD
;
A
#
# COMPACT_ATOMS: atom_id res chain seq x y z
N MET A 1 -29.02 39.28 54.50
CA MET A 1 -27.99 38.24 54.24
C MET A 1 -28.27 37.32 53.05
N LYS A 2 -29.53 37.09 52.61
CA LYS A 2 -29.84 36.11 51.54
C LYS A 2 -29.49 36.53 50.09
N LYS A 3 -29.17 37.80 49.82
CA LYS A 3 -28.86 38.27 48.45
C LYS A 3 -27.43 37.99 47.98
N GLY A 4 -26.43 38.09 48.87
CA GLY A 4 -25.02 37.84 48.50
C GLY A 4 -24.72 36.38 48.16
N GLN A 5 -25.49 35.43 48.71
CA GLN A 5 -25.32 34.01 48.43
C GLN A 5 -25.76 33.63 47.00
N MET A 6 -26.73 34.34 46.40
CA MET A 6 -27.15 34.08 45.02
C MET A 6 -26.09 34.53 44.00
N GLU A 7 -25.39 35.63 44.26
CA GLU A 7 -24.37 36.17 43.36
C GLU A 7 -23.12 35.28 43.34
N ILE A 8 -22.71 34.76 44.51
CA ILE A 8 -21.57 33.84 44.64
C ILE A 8 -21.86 32.50 43.94
N ILE A 9 -23.08 31.97 44.05
CA ILE A 9 -23.47 30.72 43.36
C ILE A 9 -23.41 30.90 41.84
N GLY A 10 -23.85 32.04 41.31
CA GLY A 10 -23.78 32.33 39.87
C GLY A 10 -22.34 32.34 39.35
N LEU A 11 -21.42 32.97 40.10
CA LEU A 11 -20.00 33.03 39.72
C LEU A 11 -19.36 31.64 39.68
N VAL A 12 -19.65 30.79 40.66
CA VAL A 12 -19.11 29.42 40.71
C VAL A 12 -19.56 28.59 39.51
N VAL A 13 -20.83 28.70 39.11
CA VAL A 13 -21.35 27.96 37.94
C VAL A 13 -20.66 28.39 36.65
N ILE A 14 -20.42 29.70 36.47
CA ILE A 14 -19.72 30.22 35.27
C ILE A 14 -18.28 29.69 35.21
N VAL A 15 -17.57 29.67 36.34
CA VAL A 15 -16.19 29.14 36.40
C VAL A 15 -16.15 27.66 36.05
N ILE A 16 -17.11 26.87 36.52
CA ILE A 16 -17.22 25.43 36.18
C ILE A 16 -17.49 25.25 34.68
N LEU A 17 -18.40 26.03 34.09
CA LEU A 17 -18.70 25.94 32.66
C LEU A 17 -17.51 26.33 31.77
N ILE A 18 -16.79 27.39 32.14
CA ILE A 18 -15.59 27.84 31.42
C ILE A 18 -14.48 26.78 31.51
N SER A 19 -14.24 26.24 32.70
CA SER A 19 -13.18 25.23 32.91
C SER A 19 -13.49 23.93 32.17
N LEU A 20 -14.76 23.48 32.14
CA LEU A 20 -15.19 22.36 31.29
C LEU A 20 -14.99 22.67 29.79
N GLY A 21 -15.33 23.88 29.34
CA GLY A 21 -15.13 24.29 27.95
C GLY A 21 -13.67 24.24 27.51
N MET A 22 -12.75 24.72 28.35
CA MET A 22 -11.31 24.64 28.07
C MET A 22 -10.81 23.18 28.04
N LEU A 23 -11.33 22.33 28.93
CA LEU A 23 -10.98 20.91 28.98
C LEU A 23 -11.41 20.19 27.70
N PHE A 24 -12.60 20.46 27.19
CA PHE A 24 -13.06 19.91 25.91
C PHE A 24 -12.22 20.39 24.73
N MET A 25 -11.84 21.68 24.69
CA MET A 25 -10.94 22.19 23.65
C MET A 25 -9.56 21.52 23.69
N ALA A 26 -8.99 21.33 24.89
CA ALA A 26 -7.70 20.65 25.06
C ALA A 26 -7.78 19.19 24.60
N VAL A 27 -8.84 18.47 24.97
CA VAL A 27 -9.06 17.07 24.54
C VAL A 27 -9.24 16.98 23.02
N PHE A 28 -9.96 17.91 22.41
CA PHE A 28 -10.15 17.92 20.95
C PHE A 28 -8.84 18.21 20.21
N ALA A 29 -8.05 19.17 20.69
CA ALA A 29 -6.73 19.50 20.13
C ALA A 29 -5.73 18.33 20.25
N LEU A 30 -5.84 17.52 21.31
CA LEU A 30 -5.00 16.33 21.51
C LEU A 30 -5.51 15.09 20.74
N SER A 31 -6.79 15.05 20.37
CA SER A 31 -7.40 13.88 19.70
C SER A 31 -7.31 13.91 18.17
N SER A 32 -6.87 15.00 17.57
CA SER A 32 -6.52 15.04 16.16
C SER A 32 -5.09 14.56 15.97
N ASP A 33 -4.90 13.33 15.46
CA ASP A 33 -4.18 13.14 14.18
C ASP A 33 -3.53 11.77 13.97
N SER A 34 -3.20 10.99 15.00
CA SER A 34 -2.40 9.77 14.76
C SER A 34 -3.22 8.58 14.24
N SER A 35 -4.36 8.24 14.86
CA SER A 35 -5.08 7.00 14.51
C SER A 35 -5.83 7.06 13.17
N LYS A 36 -6.35 8.24 12.78
CA LYS A 36 -7.04 8.42 11.49
C LYS A 36 -6.07 8.36 10.31
N LYS A 37 -4.83 8.81 10.47
CA LYS A 37 -3.80 8.77 9.41
C LYS A 37 -3.32 7.33 9.14
N THR A 38 -3.21 6.49 10.17
CA THR A 38 -2.81 5.08 10.03
C THR A 38 -3.86 4.21 9.33
N PHE A 39 -5.16 4.42 9.62
CA PHE A 39 -6.22 3.61 9.01
C PHE A 39 -6.40 3.92 7.51
N THR A 40 -6.30 5.20 7.12
CA THR A 40 -6.43 5.59 5.71
C THR A 40 -5.24 5.15 4.86
N ARG A 41 -4.02 5.09 5.43
CA ARG A 41 -2.82 4.64 4.71
C ARG A 41 -2.81 3.13 4.41
N LYS A 42 -3.15 2.30 5.41
CA LYS A 42 -3.29 0.85 5.18
C LYS A 42 -4.39 0.56 4.16
N GLY A 43 -5.51 1.30 4.25
CA GLY A 43 -6.60 1.23 3.28
C GLY A 43 -6.16 1.65 1.87
N LEU A 44 -5.37 2.72 1.75
CA LEU A 44 -4.81 3.19 0.49
C LEU A 44 -3.89 2.13 -0.12
N ALA A 45 -2.88 1.66 0.62
CA ALA A 45 -1.94 0.66 0.14
C ALA A 45 -2.65 -0.62 -0.31
N SER A 46 -3.60 -1.12 0.50
CA SER A 46 -4.44 -2.28 0.19
C SER A 46 -5.29 -2.07 -1.08
N SER A 47 -5.89 -0.89 -1.24
CA SER A 47 -6.74 -0.59 -2.40
C SER A 47 -5.91 -0.44 -3.67
N THR A 48 -4.74 0.19 -3.58
CA THR A 48 -3.80 0.34 -4.70
C THR A 48 -3.29 -1.02 -5.17
N VAL A 49 -2.84 -1.88 -4.26
CA VAL A 49 -2.40 -3.25 -4.61
C VAL A 49 -3.54 -4.03 -5.25
N SER A 50 -4.73 -4.03 -4.64
CA SER A 50 -5.88 -4.73 -5.24
C SER A 50 -6.26 -4.14 -6.61
N GLY A 51 -6.08 -2.84 -6.83
CA GLY A 51 -6.36 -2.19 -8.11
C GLY A 51 -5.36 -2.62 -9.19
N ILE A 52 -4.07 -2.63 -8.86
CA ILE A 52 -3.00 -3.10 -9.76
C ILE A 52 -3.24 -4.57 -10.14
N LEU A 53 -3.52 -5.44 -9.16
CA LEU A 53 -3.69 -6.87 -9.42
C LEU A 53 -4.93 -7.20 -10.27
N LYS A 54 -5.97 -6.35 -10.22
CA LYS A 54 -7.20 -6.51 -11.02
C LYS A 54 -7.17 -5.77 -12.35
N LEU A 55 -6.05 -5.14 -12.69
CA LEU A 55 -5.95 -4.34 -13.89
C LEU A 55 -5.90 -5.24 -15.13
N ASN A 56 -6.77 -4.97 -16.10
CA ASN A 56 -6.79 -5.69 -17.37
C ASN A 56 -5.84 -5.04 -18.36
N VAL A 57 -4.94 -5.83 -18.94
CA VAL A 57 -3.90 -5.35 -19.86
C VAL A 57 -4.07 -5.89 -21.30
N GLY A 58 -5.31 -6.26 -21.68
CA GLY A 58 -5.60 -6.86 -23.00
C GLY A 58 -5.18 -6.03 -24.21
N ALA A 59 -5.16 -4.71 -24.09
CA ALA A 59 -4.68 -3.84 -25.17
C ALA A 59 -3.15 -3.96 -25.41
N GLU A 60 -2.39 -4.32 -24.38
CA GLU A 60 -0.92 -4.40 -24.38
C GLU A 60 -0.40 -5.81 -24.71
N CYS A 61 -1.30 -6.80 -24.70
CA CYS A 61 -1.01 -8.23 -24.89
C CYS A 61 -1.85 -8.78 -26.07
N PRO A 62 -1.52 -8.43 -27.33
CA PRO A 62 -2.34 -8.79 -28.49
C PRO A 62 -2.44 -10.32 -28.65
N GLY A 63 -3.65 -10.82 -28.90
CA GLY A 63 -3.90 -12.24 -29.18
C GLY A 63 -4.03 -13.13 -27.94
N GLN A 64 -3.95 -12.58 -26.73
CA GLN A 64 -3.96 -13.34 -25.47
C GLN A 64 -5.18 -13.05 -24.59
N GLY A 65 -6.23 -12.48 -25.18
CA GLY A 65 -7.45 -12.10 -24.48
C GLY A 65 -7.31 -10.79 -23.70
N SER A 66 -8.00 -10.70 -22.58
CA SER A 66 -7.89 -9.58 -21.63
C SER A 66 -7.28 -10.06 -20.31
N PRO A 67 -5.98 -10.41 -20.29
CA PRO A 67 -5.35 -10.94 -19.10
C PRO A 67 -5.34 -9.91 -17.97
N GLN A 68 -5.51 -10.41 -16.75
CA GLN A 68 -5.37 -9.67 -15.52
C GLN A 68 -3.90 -9.62 -15.11
N LEU A 69 -3.44 -8.44 -14.71
CA LEU A 69 -2.06 -8.19 -14.33
C LEU A 69 -1.63 -9.03 -13.12
N GLY A 70 -2.49 -9.21 -12.12
CA GLY A 70 -2.19 -9.99 -10.92
C GLY A 70 -2.50 -11.48 -11.03
N GLY A 71 -3.52 -11.84 -11.81
CA GLY A 71 -3.87 -13.25 -12.06
C GLY A 71 -2.92 -13.84 -13.07
N ASP A 72 -3.13 -13.52 -14.34
CA ASP A 72 -2.48 -14.19 -15.46
C ASP A 72 -1.00 -13.79 -15.64
N ILE A 73 -0.70 -12.48 -15.65
CA ILE A 73 0.66 -11.99 -15.94
C ILE A 73 1.62 -12.31 -14.78
N LEU A 74 1.19 -12.09 -13.54
CA LEU A 74 2.03 -12.33 -12.37
C LEU A 74 2.21 -13.83 -12.10
N GLU A 75 1.20 -14.65 -12.37
CA GLU A 75 1.33 -16.11 -12.33
C GLU A 75 2.33 -16.62 -13.36
N ASP A 76 2.21 -16.17 -14.61
CA ASP A 76 3.17 -16.51 -15.67
C ASP A 76 4.60 -16.08 -15.29
N CYS A 77 4.75 -14.88 -14.71
CA CYS A 77 6.02 -14.43 -14.17
C CYS A 77 6.57 -15.38 -13.10
N ALA A 78 5.73 -15.86 -12.18
CA ALA A 78 6.14 -16.78 -11.13
C ALA A 78 6.56 -18.15 -11.68
N ILE A 79 5.84 -18.67 -12.67
CA ILE A 79 6.13 -19.97 -13.32
C ILE A 79 7.45 -19.91 -14.10
N TYR A 80 7.67 -18.84 -14.86
CA TYR A 80 8.83 -18.70 -15.75
C TYR A 80 9.95 -17.83 -15.18
N PHE A 81 9.93 -17.52 -13.87
CA PHE A 81 10.92 -16.63 -13.23
C PHE A 81 12.37 -17.05 -13.48
N GLY A 82 12.65 -18.35 -13.52
CA GLY A 82 14.00 -18.90 -13.79
C GLY A 82 14.52 -18.63 -15.21
N TYR A 83 13.65 -18.21 -16.13
CA TYR A 83 13.95 -17.94 -17.54
C TYR A 83 13.79 -16.46 -17.89
N LYS A 84 13.83 -15.56 -16.90
CA LYS A 84 13.59 -14.12 -17.09
C LYS A 84 14.41 -13.45 -18.21
N GLU A 85 15.62 -13.96 -18.49
CA GLU A 85 16.48 -13.44 -19.57
C GLU A 85 15.98 -13.80 -20.99
N ASP A 86 15.13 -14.81 -21.11
CA ASP A 86 14.53 -15.27 -22.36
C ASP A 86 13.07 -14.80 -22.44
N SER A 87 12.83 -13.70 -23.16
CA SER A 87 11.46 -13.19 -23.34
C SER A 87 10.54 -14.17 -24.07
N ALA A 88 11.08 -15.18 -24.76
CA ALA A 88 10.29 -16.19 -25.45
C ALA A 88 9.69 -17.25 -24.50
N SER A 89 10.18 -17.36 -23.25
CA SER A 89 9.73 -18.40 -22.32
C SER A 89 8.39 -18.09 -21.65
N SER A 90 8.02 -16.81 -21.52
CA SER A 90 6.72 -16.40 -20.97
C SER A 90 5.60 -16.66 -21.95
N ILE A 91 4.45 -17.16 -21.46
CA ILE A 91 3.22 -17.25 -22.26
C ILE A 91 2.80 -15.83 -22.63
N TYR A 92 2.80 -14.90 -21.68
CA TYR A 92 2.36 -13.54 -21.90
C TYR A 92 3.49 -12.60 -22.34
N GLN A 93 3.55 -12.30 -23.64
CA GLN A 93 4.57 -11.45 -24.27
C GLN A 93 4.04 -10.05 -24.55
N CYS A 94 3.59 -9.37 -23.51
CA CYS A 94 3.04 -8.02 -23.62
C CYS A 94 4.18 -7.03 -23.93
N ARG A 95 4.00 -6.19 -24.97
CA ARG A 95 5.05 -5.27 -25.47
C ARG A 95 6.41 -5.94 -25.76
N GLU A 96 6.41 -7.19 -26.22
CA GLU A 96 7.63 -7.98 -26.51
C GLU A 96 8.55 -8.20 -25.28
N LYS A 97 7.97 -8.17 -24.07
CA LYS A 97 8.70 -8.35 -22.80
C LYS A 97 8.25 -9.60 -22.09
N HIS A 98 9.18 -10.15 -21.30
CA HIS A 98 8.85 -11.19 -20.33
C HIS A 98 7.80 -10.66 -19.33
N SER A 99 6.83 -11.49 -18.96
CA SER A 99 5.73 -11.13 -18.05
C SER A 99 6.19 -10.44 -16.76
N CYS A 100 7.28 -10.89 -16.14
CA CYS A 100 7.90 -10.23 -14.99
C CYS A 100 8.35 -8.78 -15.25
N ASP A 101 8.97 -8.52 -16.39
CA ASP A 101 9.46 -7.17 -16.73
C ASP A 101 8.30 -6.26 -17.13
N PHE A 102 7.32 -6.81 -17.86
CA PHE A 102 6.09 -6.10 -18.16
C PHE A 102 5.32 -5.71 -16.89
N PHE A 103 5.11 -6.66 -15.97
CA PHE A 103 4.44 -6.40 -14.69
C PHE A 103 5.19 -5.33 -13.88
N ARG A 104 6.52 -5.41 -13.84
CA ARG A 104 7.37 -4.43 -13.15
C ARG A 104 7.22 -3.04 -13.76
N GLU A 105 7.21 -2.92 -15.08
CA GLU A 105 7.05 -1.65 -15.79
C GLU A 105 5.69 -1.02 -15.53
N ILE A 106 4.61 -1.76 -15.73
CA ILE A 106 3.25 -1.26 -15.53
C ILE A 106 3.01 -0.89 -14.06
N SER A 107 3.44 -1.73 -13.12
CA SER A 107 3.35 -1.41 -11.70
C SER A 107 4.13 -0.14 -11.34
N ASN A 108 5.31 0.04 -11.93
CA ASN A 108 6.14 1.23 -11.72
C ASN A 108 5.51 2.49 -12.34
N GLU A 109 4.90 2.38 -13.52
CA GLU A 109 4.17 3.47 -14.16
C GLU A 109 2.99 3.92 -13.29
N ILE A 110 2.17 2.98 -12.83
CA ILE A 110 1.00 3.25 -11.97
C ILE A 110 1.43 3.86 -10.64
N LEU A 111 2.42 3.25 -9.96
CA LEU A 111 2.85 3.72 -8.64
C LEU A 111 3.56 5.07 -8.72
N ASN A 112 4.36 5.33 -9.77
CA ASN A 112 4.96 6.65 -9.95
C ASN A 112 3.94 7.71 -10.34
N GLY A 113 2.98 7.38 -11.22
CA GLY A 113 1.89 8.29 -11.61
C GLY A 113 0.90 8.58 -10.47
N THR A 114 0.91 7.79 -9.40
CA THR A 114 0.01 7.99 -8.25
C THR A 114 0.75 8.45 -7.00
N LEU A 115 1.52 7.56 -6.36
CA LEU A 115 2.25 7.85 -5.14
C LEU A 115 3.48 8.73 -5.42
N GLY A 116 4.15 8.50 -6.55
CA GLY A 116 5.32 9.29 -6.95
C GLY A 116 4.98 10.76 -7.24
N GLU A 117 3.88 11.04 -7.95
CA GLU A 117 3.39 12.41 -8.17
C GLU A 117 3.01 13.14 -6.88
N GLN A 118 2.57 12.39 -5.86
CA GLN A 118 2.27 12.92 -4.53
C GLN A 118 3.51 13.03 -3.61
N GLU A 119 4.71 12.84 -4.16
CA GLU A 119 5.99 12.81 -3.43
C GLU A 119 5.97 11.83 -2.23
N LYS A 120 5.16 10.76 -2.32
CA LYS A 120 5.10 9.71 -1.31
C LYS A 120 6.16 8.67 -1.59
N LYS A 121 6.98 8.37 -0.59
CA LYS A 121 7.93 7.26 -0.65
C LYS A 121 7.16 5.96 -0.47
N TYR A 122 7.45 4.98 -1.30
CA TYR A 122 6.81 3.67 -1.21
C TYR A 122 7.79 2.56 -1.56
N GLU A 123 7.52 1.36 -1.08
CA GLU A 123 8.25 0.14 -1.39
C GLU A 123 7.24 -0.92 -1.80
N PHE A 124 7.37 -1.41 -3.03
CA PHE A 124 6.51 -2.44 -3.59
C PHE A 124 7.34 -3.71 -3.76
N THR A 125 6.94 -4.77 -3.08
CA THR A 125 7.64 -6.05 -3.09
C THR A 125 6.70 -7.16 -3.54
N VAL A 126 7.28 -8.12 -4.26
CA VAL A 126 6.60 -9.33 -4.69
C VAL A 126 7.51 -10.51 -4.38
N HIS A 127 7.03 -11.40 -3.51
CA HIS A 127 7.75 -12.57 -3.07
C HIS A 127 7.07 -13.84 -3.60
N LEU A 128 7.85 -14.80 -4.08
CA LEU A 128 7.40 -16.15 -4.38
C LEU A 128 7.84 -17.08 -3.26
N ILE A 129 6.87 -17.76 -2.65
CA ILE A 129 7.08 -18.82 -1.68
C ILE A 129 6.77 -20.14 -2.38
N GLU A 130 7.82 -20.86 -2.74
CA GLU A 130 7.71 -22.15 -3.41
C GLU A 130 7.15 -23.21 -2.46
N GLN A 131 6.33 -24.15 -2.98
CA GLN A 131 5.64 -25.18 -2.18
C GLN A 131 6.57 -26.08 -1.35
N LYS A 132 7.86 -26.14 -1.69
CA LYS A 132 8.86 -26.96 -0.98
C LYS A 132 9.43 -26.31 0.29
N GLY A 133 8.84 -25.21 0.77
CA GLY A 133 9.29 -24.51 1.97
C GLY A 133 10.62 -23.78 1.79
N ALA A 134 10.92 -23.38 0.55
CA ALA A 134 12.11 -22.60 0.25
C ALA A 134 11.96 -21.17 0.79
N THR A 135 13.09 -20.51 1.05
CA THR A 135 13.14 -19.09 1.39
C THR A 135 12.40 -18.26 0.35
N PRO A 136 11.58 -17.26 0.75
CA PRO A 136 10.90 -16.37 -0.19
C PRO A 136 11.88 -15.78 -1.21
N LYS A 137 11.56 -15.89 -2.50
CA LYS A 137 12.34 -15.33 -3.61
C LYS A 137 11.70 -14.03 -4.07
N ASP A 138 12.50 -12.98 -4.23
CA ASP A 138 12.00 -11.71 -4.75
C ASP A 138 11.80 -11.83 -6.27
N LEU A 139 10.53 -11.79 -6.71
CA LEU A 139 10.20 -11.80 -8.14
C LEU A 139 10.53 -10.44 -8.79
N ILE A 140 10.39 -9.37 -8.01
CA ILE A 140 10.58 -8.00 -8.48
C ILE A 140 11.46 -7.26 -7.50
N GLU A 141 12.62 -6.83 -7.97
CA GLU A 141 13.51 -5.99 -7.20
C GLU A 141 12.94 -4.57 -7.04
N ILE A 142 13.15 -4.03 -5.84
CA ILE A 142 12.62 -2.75 -5.36
C ILE A 142 13.00 -1.61 -6.30
N ILE A 143 12.01 -0.82 -6.68
CA ILE A 143 12.17 0.43 -7.42
C ILE A 143 12.93 1.42 -6.53
N LYS A 144 14.23 1.65 -6.78
CA LYS A 144 15.10 2.55 -5.98
C LYS A 144 15.19 3.99 -6.49
N ASN A 145 14.78 4.25 -7.73
CA ASN A 145 15.06 5.55 -8.39
C ASN A 145 14.11 6.69 -7.97
N LYS A 146 12.95 6.36 -7.37
CA LYS A 146 11.96 7.31 -6.82
C LYS A 146 11.13 6.72 -5.67
N GLY A 147 10.98 5.39 -5.65
CA GLY A 147 10.52 4.60 -4.51
C GLY A 147 11.68 4.18 -3.60
N GLY A 148 11.36 3.80 -2.38
CA GLY A 148 12.32 3.37 -1.37
C GLY A 148 11.99 3.95 -0.01
N CYS A 149 11.55 3.08 0.89
CA CYS A 149 11.43 3.41 2.30
C CYS A 149 12.84 3.50 2.92
N PRO A 150 13.23 4.63 3.54
CA PRO A 150 14.51 4.71 4.21
C PRO A 150 14.57 3.67 5.34
N LYS A 151 15.69 2.94 5.46
CA LYS A 151 15.89 1.95 6.55
C LYS A 151 15.75 2.55 7.96
N ALA A 152 15.85 3.88 8.09
CA ALA A 152 15.68 4.61 9.34
C ALA A 152 14.19 4.82 9.74
N THR A 153 13.23 4.61 8.83
CA THR A 153 11.81 4.94 9.05
C THR A 153 10.94 3.71 9.35
N ILE A 154 11.51 2.66 9.95
CA ILE A 154 10.79 1.39 10.19
C ILE A 154 9.63 1.56 11.19
N SER A 155 9.67 2.55 12.09
CA SER A 155 8.62 2.70 13.11
C SER A 155 7.28 3.23 12.59
N ASN A 156 7.25 3.83 11.39
CA ASN A 156 6.06 4.48 10.80
C ASN A 156 5.69 3.89 9.43
N GLN A 157 6.01 2.62 9.18
CA GLN A 157 5.60 1.97 7.93
C GLN A 157 4.17 1.46 8.03
N ASP A 158 3.32 1.97 7.14
CA ASP A 158 2.00 1.42 6.91
C ASP A 158 2.05 0.50 5.69
N SER A 159 1.90 -0.80 5.96
CA SER A 159 1.85 -1.86 4.96
C SER A 159 0.42 -2.21 4.59
N SER A 160 0.22 -2.57 3.32
CA SER A 160 -1.01 -3.18 2.79
C SER A 160 -1.37 -4.52 3.46
N LYS A 161 -0.43 -5.11 4.22
CA LYS A 161 -0.32 -6.55 4.48
C LYS A 161 -0.04 -7.34 3.19
N PRO A 162 0.56 -8.53 3.29
CA PRO A 162 0.75 -9.40 2.13
C PRO A 162 -0.60 -9.74 1.50
N PHE A 163 -0.70 -9.56 0.18
CA PHE A 163 -1.80 -10.04 -0.65
C PHE A 163 -1.40 -11.41 -1.21
N PRO A 164 -1.96 -12.52 -0.68
CA PRO A 164 -1.66 -13.85 -1.15
C PRO A 164 -2.37 -14.12 -2.47
N LEU A 165 -1.62 -14.62 -3.44
CA LEU A 165 -2.09 -15.14 -4.71
C LEU A 165 -1.59 -16.58 -4.83
N GLN A 166 -2.51 -17.54 -4.90
CA GLN A 166 -2.13 -18.91 -5.20
C GLN A 166 -1.93 -19.05 -6.70
N THR A 167 -0.79 -19.61 -7.07
CA THR A 167 -0.40 -19.90 -8.45
C THR A 167 0.13 -21.33 -8.55
N ASP A 168 0.25 -21.84 -9.76
CA ASP A 168 0.85 -23.17 -10.00
C ASP A 168 2.33 -23.25 -9.56
N ALA A 169 3.03 -22.11 -9.52
CA ALA A 169 4.42 -22.01 -9.05
C ALA A 169 4.55 -21.99 -7.52
N GLY A 170 3.48 -21.65 -6.79
CA GLY A 170 3.49 -21.52 -5.33
C GLY A 170 2.57 -20.42 -4.82
N LEU A 171 2.96 -19.83 -3.69
CA LEU A 171 2.26 -18.67 -3.11
C LEU A 171 3.01 -17.41 -3.48
N VAL A 172 2.39 -16.52 -4.24
CA VAL A 172 2.91 -15.18 -4.52
C VAL A 172 2.34 -14.21 -3.49
N GLU A 173 3.21 -13.51 -2.77
CA GLU A 173 2.84 -12.47 -1.83
C GLU A 173 3.21 -11.10 -2.39
N VAL A 174 2.21 -10.24 -2.54
CA VAL A 174 2.38 -8.86 -3.02
C VAL A 174 2.19 -7.91 -1.85
N GLU A 175 3.15 -7.02 -1.62
CA GLU A 175 3.09 -6.06 -0.51
C GLU A 175 3.46 -4.65 -0.99
N LEU A 176 2.68 -3.66 -0.57
CA LEU A 176 2.99 -2.24 -0.75
C LEU A 176 3.14 -1.58 0.61
N LYS A 177 4.29 -0.97 0.85
CA LYS A 177 4.59 -0.17 2.03
C LYS A 177 4.64 1.28 1.62
N ILE A 178 3.96 2.14 2.37
CA ILE A 178 4.00 3.60 2.17
C ILE A 178 4.73 4.23 3.35
N CYS A 179 5.66 5.13 3.05
CA CYS A 179 6.57 5.79 3.99
C CYS A 179 6.39 7.30 3.97
N ASP A 180 6.65 7.92 5.13
CA ASP A 180 6.88 9.36 5.27
C ASP A 180 8.38 9.69 5.17
#